data_AF-A0A0C9WXU4-F1
#
_entry.id   AF-A0A0C9WXU4-F1
#
_cell.length_a   1.000
_cell.length_b   1.000
_cell.length_c   1.000
_cell.angle_alpha   90.00
_cell.angle_beta   90.00
_cell.angle_gamma   90.00
#
_symmetry.space_group_name_H-M   'P 1'
#
loop_
_entity.id
_entity.type
_entity.pdbx_description
1 polymer ?
#
loop_
_entity_poly.entity_id
_entity_poly.type
_entity_poly.pdbx_seq_one_letter_code
_entity_poly.pdbx_strand_id
1 'polypeptide(L)'
;MCTIAIRKAGVTKMQVLNLMQKGKILGGSSHLMESYQCNESSSLGKNQDDYFTNPDILDQIKEAIDILQKCYPNYDHVLLYNNMTTHLKHAEDTLSARYMPKTVPKPSSNWGIEVSKHNPATGKLVHHLDVIVRKIKIRMRGAQFEDSKPQTLYYPMDDPNPDLQGVFKGMEVILQEQGFIDSDLCDLKGKKLLVQCNKFKCAPGEKECCICQILYNQPDFAQAESLLETLCQA
;
A
#
# COMPACT_ATOMS: atom_id res chain seq x y z
N MET A 1 14.08 -10.54 -0.61
CA MET A 1 14.33 -11.97 -0.31
C MET A 1 13.04 -12.51 0.29
N CYS A 2 12.48 -13.57 -0.31
CA CYS A 2 11.27 -14.23 0.17
C CYS A 2 11.65 -15.59 0.75
N THR A 3 11.14 -15.89 1.94
CA THR A 3 11.28 -17.21 2.55
C THR A 3 9.89 -17.83 2.65
N ILE A 4 9.72 -19.05 2.15
CA ILE A 4 8.48 -19.80 2.32
C ILE A 4 8.68 -20.76 3.47
N ALA A 5 7.68 -20.91 4.31
CA ALA A 5 7.60 -22.01 5.24
C ALA A 5 6.29 -22.77 5.02
N ILE A 6 6.38 -24.09 5.10
CA ILE A 6 5.23 -24.98 5.04
C ILE A 6 5.10 -25.71 6.37
N ARG A 7 3.86 -25.95 6.78
CA ARG A 7 3.54 -26.67 8.01
C ARG A 7 2.46 -27.70 7.72
N LYS A 8 2.71 -28.97 8.05
CA LYS A 8 1.67 -30.00 7.91
C LYS A 8 0.60 -29.80 8.98
N ALA A 9 -0.67 -29.88 8.61
CA ALA A 9 -1.77 -29.81 9.56
C ALA A 9 -1.56 -30.81 10.72
N GLY A 10 -1.69 -30.32 11.96
CA GLY A 10 -1.47 -31.11 13.18
C GLY A 10 -0.02 -31.27 13.65
N VAL A 11 0.97 -30.71 12.96
CA VAL A 11 2.39 -30.76 13.34
C VAL A 11 2.84 -29.38 13.81
N THR A 12 3.55 -29.23 14.93
CA THR A 12 4.02 -27.92 15.44
C THR A 12 5.29 -27.40 14.76
N LYS A 13 6.04 -28.27 14.07
CA LYS A 13 7.30 -27.91 13.41
C LYS A 13 7.05 -27.40 11.98
N MET A 14 7.52 -26.19 11.68
CA MET A 14 7.59 -25.64 10.33
C MET A 14 8.80 -26.16 9.57
N GLN A 15 8.64 -26.42 8.28
CA GLN A 15 9.73 -26.67 7.34
C GLN A 15 9.92 -25.42 6.49
N VAL A 16 11.16 -24.95 6.35
CA VAL A 16 11.49 -23.76 5.56
C VAL A 16 11.91 -24.19 4.16
N LEU A 17 11.23 -23.67 3.14
CA LEU A 17 11.66 -23.68 1.74
C LEU A 17 12.09 -22.25 1.34
N ASN A 18 13.35 -22.07 0.97
CA ASN A 18 13.75 -20.81 0.35
C ASN A 18 13.36 -20.85 -1.14
N LEU A 19 12.56 -19.88 -1.58
CA LEU A 19 12.32 -19.65 -3.00
C LEU A 19 13.20 -18.48 -3.44
N MET A 20 14.21 -18.78 -4.25
CA MET A 20 15.13 -17.79 -4.80
C MET A 20 14.89 -17.58 -6.30
N GLN A 21 15.18 -16.34 -6.71
CA GLN A 21 14.86 -15.70 -7.99
C GLN A 21 15.36 -16.48 -9.21
N LYS A 22 14.49 -16.57 -10.24
CA LYS A 22 14.70 -17.13 -11.59
C LYS A 22 15.72 -18.27 -11.70
N GLY A 23 15.20 -19.51 -11.71
CA GLY A 23 15.88 -20.68 -12.23
C GLY A 23 14.87 -21.73 -12.69
N LYS A 24 15.00 -22.18 -13.93
CA LYS A 24 14.14 -23.19 -14.59
C LYS A 24 13.99 -24.45 -13.73
N ILE A 25 12.76 -24.87 -13.45
CA ILE A 25 12.52 -26.18 -12.80
C ILE A 25 12.69 -27.27 -13.87
N LEU A 26 13.81 -27.99 -13.84
CA LEU A 26 13.93 -29.30 -14.50
C LEU A 26 13.50 -30.35 -13.49
N GLY A 27 12.46 -31.12 -13.85
CA GLY A 27 11.85 -32.11 -12.97
C GLY A 27 12.83 -33.17 -12.49
N GLY A 28 12.69 -33.54 -11.21
CA GLY A 28 13.43 -34.64 -10.59
C GLY A 28 12.66 -35.15 -9.37
N SER A 29 12.32 -36.44 -9.40
CA SER A 29 11.59 -37.16 -8.35
C SER A 29 12.51 -37.57 -7.19
N SER A 30 11.87 -37.72 -6.03
CA SER A 30 12.24 -38.52 -4.86
C SER A 30 13.18 -37.91 -3.80
N HIS A 31 12.58 -37.75 -2.63
CA HIS A 31 13.13 -38.11 -1.32
C HIS A 31 14.54 -37.59 -0.99
N LEU A 32 14.63 -36.28 -0.69
CA LEU A 32 15.43 -35.70 0.40
C LEU A 32 15.26 -34.17 0.32
N MET A 33 15.32 -33.54 1.48
CA MET A 33 15.17 -32.11 1.67
C MET A 33 16.43 -31.42 1.12
N GLU A 34 16.52 -31.20 -0.18
CA GLU A 34 17.54 -30.34 -0.77
C GLU A 34 17.12 -28.89 -0.61
N SER A 35 17.79 -28.20 0.33
CA SER A 35 17.78 -26.75 0.40
C SER A 35 18.36 -26.20 -0.90
N TYR A 36 17.51 -25.70 -1.79
CA TYR A 36 17.96 -24.93 -2.95
C TYR A 36 18.50 -23.59 -2.45
N GLN A 37 19.81 -23.51 -2.29
CA GLN A 37 20.54 -22.30 -1.95
C GLN A 37 21.19 -21.79 -3.25
N CYS A 38 20.50 -20.91 -3.97
CA CYS A 38 21.13 -20.19 -5.08
C CYS A 38 21.94 -19.02 -4.52
N ASN A 39 23.26 -19.19 -4.51
CA ASN A 39 24.23 -18.12 -4.36
C ASN A 39 24.38 -17.39 -5.70
N GLU A 40 23.50 -16.43 -6.00
CA GLU A 40 23.83 -15.39 -6.95
C GLU A 40 23.41 -14.04 -6.38
N SER A 41 24.39 -13.30 -5.88
CA SER A 41 24.32 -11.85 -5.86
C SER A 41 24.12 -11.40 -7.31
N SER A 42 22.95 -10.85 -7.64
CA SER A 42 22.77 -10.17 -8.93
C SER A 42 23.84 -9.10 -9.02
N SER A 43 24.86 -9.32 -9.85
CA SER A 43 25.87 -8.30 -10.13
C SER A 43 25.17 -7.07 -10.69
N LEU A 44 25.34 -5.94 -10.03
CA LEU A 44 24.79 -4.63 -10.38
C LEU A 44 25.03 -4.31 -11.87
N GLY A 45 23.96 -4.33 -12.66
CA GLY A 45 23.92 -3.65 -13.96
C GLY A 45 23.95 -2.14 -13.71
N LYS A 46 24.80 -1.41 -14.45
CA LYS A 46 25.10 0.02 -14.26
C LYS A 46 23.89 0.97 -14.35
N ASN A 47 22.71 0.50 -14.79
CA ASN A 47 21.54 1.32 -15.10
C ASN A 47 20.27 1.03 -14.29
N GLN A 48 20.30 0.20 -13.25
CA GLN A 48 19.10 -0.13 -12.45
C GLN A 48 17.95 -0.81 -13.24
N ASP A 49 18.17 -1.22 -14.50
CA ASP A 49 17.15 -1.80 -15.38
C ASP A 49 16.68 -3.22 -14.95
N ASP A 50 17.37 -3.85 -13.99
CA ASP A 50 17.13 -5.23 -13.56
C ASP A 50 16.53 -5.37 -12.14
N TYR A 51 16.07 -4.27 -11.51
CA TYR A 51 15.39 -4.38 -10.21
C TYR A 51 13.98 -4.94 -10.37
N PHE A 52 13.65 -5.94 -9.54
CA PHE A 52 12.27 -6.45 -9.42
C PHE A 52 11.32 -5.31 -9.02
N THR A 53 10.32 -5.07 -9.86
CA THR A 53 9.23 -4.15 -9.57
C THR A 53 8.19 -4.83 -8.68
N ASN A 54 7.27 -4.06 -8.08
CA ASN A 54 6.17 -4.65 -7.32
C ASN A 54 5.29 -5.59 -8.18
N PRO A 55 4.92 -5.25 -9.43
CA PRO A 55 4.28 -6.21 -10.33
C PRO A 55 5.05 -7.53 -10.50
N ASP A 56 6.36 -7.49 -10.72
CA ASP A 56 7.17 -8.71 -10.86
C ASP A 56 7.12 -9.57 -9.60
N ILE A 57 7.10 -8.93 -8.41
CA ILE A 57 6.96 -9.60 -7.12
C ILE A 57 5.58 -10.27 -7.00
N LEU A 58 4.51 -9.57 -7.36
CA LEU A 58 3.15 -10.11 -7.30
C LEU A 58 2.96 -11.30 -8.23
N ASP A 59 3.51 -11.25 -9.44
CA ASP A 59 3.43 -12.36 -10.39
C ASP A 59 4.23 -13.58 -9.92
N GLN A 60 5.41 -13.37 -9.35
CA GLN A 60 6.17 -14.45 -8.71
C GLN A 60 5.37 -15.15 -7.60
N ILE A 61 4.56 -14.39 -6.86
CA ILE A 61 3.78 -14.92 -5.72
C ILE A 61 2.59 -15.71 -6.18
N LYS A 62 1.89 -15.25 -7.22
CA LYS A 62 0.82 -16.03 -7.83
C LYS A 62 1.33 -17.41 -8.23
N GLU A 63 2.48 -17.45 -8.93
CA GLU A 63 3.09 -18.71 -9.32
C GLU A 63 3.49 -19.58 -8.12
N ALA A 64 4.04 -18.97 -7.05
CA ALA A 64 4.36 -19.68 -5.82
C ALA A 64 3.12 -20.25 -5.12
N ILE A 65 2.03 -19.48 -5.03
CA ILE A 65 0.74 -19.91 -4.46
C ILE A 65 0.18 -21.08 -5.26
N ASP A 66 0.18 -20.99 -6.60
CA ASP A 66 -0.29 -22.06 -7.49
C ASP A 66 0.50 -23.37 -7.27
N ILE A 67 1.83 -23.28 -7.15
CA ILE A 67 2.69 -24.43 -6.87
C ILE A 67 2.38 -25.03 -5.49
N LEU A 68 2.24 -24.19 -4.47
CA LEU A 68 1.99 -24.63 -3.10
C LEU A 68 0.64 -25.34 -2.98
N GLN A 69 -0.42 -24.74 -3.53
CA GLN A 69 -1.75 -25.33 -3.56
C GLN A 69 -1.78 -26.65 -4.34
N LYS A 70 -1.05 -26.75 -5.45
CA LYS A 70 -0.98 -27.96 -6.27
C LYS A 70 -0.16 -29.09 -5.63
N CYS A 71 1.01 -28.76 -5.10
CA CYS A 71 1.99 -29.75 -4.65
C CYS A 71 1.83 -30.10 -3.16
N TYR A 72 1.29 -29.18 -2.36
CA TYR A 72 1.20 -29.31 -0.90
C TYR A 72 -0.18 -28.90 -0.35
N PRO A 73 -1.31 -29.37 -0.92
CA PRO A 73 -2.65 -28.88 -0.57
C PRO A 73 -3.07 -29.10 0.89
N ASN A 74 -2.40 -30.00 1.60
CA ASN A 74 -2.71 -30.37 2.99
C ASN A 74 -1.78 -29.68 4.01
N TYR A 75 -1.06 -28.65 3.58
CA TYR A 75 -0.12 -27.89 4.41
C TYR A 75 -0.59 -26.45 4.54
N ASP A 76 -0.39 -25.88 5.72
CA ASP A 76 -0.44 -24.43 5.89
C ASP A 76 0.80 -23.83 5.23
N HIS A 77 0.61 -22.71 4.54
CA HIS A 77 1.67 -21.99 3.84
C HIS A 77 1.88 -20.62 4.50
N VAL A 78 3.13 -20.31 4.86
CA VAL A 78 3.52 -19.04 5.44
C VAL A 78 4.59 -18.42 4.54
N LEU A 79 4.27 -17.27 3.96
CA LEU A 79 5.18 -16.50 3.11
C LEU A 79 5.79 -15.35 3.94
N LEU A 80 7.11 -15.32 4.07
CA LEU A 80 7.83 -14.28 4.80
C LEU A 80 8.61 -13.38 3.85
N TYR A 81 8.26 -12.09 3.87
CA TYR A 81 8.94 -11.04 3.12
C TYR A 81 9.69 -10.10 4.06
N ASN A 82 10.81 -9.55 3.61
CA ASN A 82 11.45 -8.46 4.32
C ASN A 82 10.68 -7.14 4.10
N ASN A 83 10.97 -6.14 4.94
CA ASN A 83 10.29 -4.85 4.93
C ASN A 83 10.77 -3.90 3.80
N MET A 84 11.13 -4.42 2.63
CA MET A 84 11.53 -3.57 1.50
C MET A 84 10.32 -2.77 1.00
N THR A 85 10.55 -1.51 0.63
CA THR A 85 9.49 -0.59 0.21
C THR A 85 8.69 -1.09 -0.99
N THR A 86 9.29 -1.93 -1.84
CA THR A 86 8.61 -2.58 -2.98
C THR A 86 7.61 -3.66 -2.55
N HIS A 87 7.81 -4.30 -1.39
CA HIS A 87 6.88 -5.28 -0.82
C HIS A 87 5.71 -4.60 -0.11
N LEU A 88 5.97 -3.44 0.51
CA LEU A 88 4.97 -2.62 1.19
C LEU A 88 4.16 -1.73 0.22
N LYS A 89 4.21 -1.98 -1.09
CA LYS A 89 3.47 -1.15 -2.03
C LYS A 89 1.97 -1.40 -1.84
N HIS A 90 1.24 -0.34 -1.52
CA HIS A 90 -0.22 -0.33 -1.50
C HIS A 90 -0.79 -0.07 -2.90
N ALA A 91 -2.10 -0.31 -3.07
CA ALA A 91 -2.80 0.13 -4.27
C ALA A 91 -2.66 1.65 -4.44
N GLU A 92 -2.66 2.11 -5.70
CA GLU A 92 -2.41 3.51 -6.04
C GLU A 92 -3.45 4.47 -5.43
N ASP A 93 -4.68 3.99 -5.21
CA ASP A 93 -5.78 4.74 -4.61
C ASP A 93 -5.94 4.51 -3.10
N THR A 94 -5.04 3.76 -2.45
CA THR A 94 -5.12 3.45 -1.02
C THR A 94 -5.12 4.72 -0.14
N LEU A 95 -5.82 4.62 1.00
CA LEU A 95 -5.88 5.67 2.01
C LEU A 95 -4.48 6.09 2.48
N SER A 96 -4.27 7.39 2.60
CA SER A 96 -3.03 7.96 3.13
C SER A 96 -3.33 9.29 3.79
N ALA A 97 -2.81 9.49 5.00
CA ALA A 97 -2.89 10.79 5.68
C ALA A 97 -1.82 11.80 5.19
N ARG A 98 -0.95 11.40 4.24
CA ARG A 98 0.16 12.24 3.79
C ARG A 98 -0.27 13.21 2.69
N TYR A 99 0.20 14.45 2.80
CA TYR A 99 0.02 15.51 1.81
C TYR A 99 -1.43 15.90 1.50
N MET A 100 -2.40 15.43 2.30
CA MET A 100 -3.79 15.87 2.20
C MET A 100 -3.91 17.34 2.63
N PRO A 101 -4.72 18.16 1.94
CA PRO A 101 -4.98 19.52 2.36
C PRO A 101 -5.84 19.53 3.62
N LYS A 102 -5.55 20.48 4.52
CA LYS A 102 -6.32 20.68 5.77
C LYS A 102 -7.79 21.00 5.50
N THR A 103 -8.02 21.93 4.58
CA THR A 103 -9.34 22.45 4.21
C THR A 103 -9.72 21.99 2.81
N VAL A 104 -10.98 22.19 2.43
CA VAL A 104 -11.46 22.02 1.06
C VAL A 104 -10.56 22.83 0.10
N PRO A 105 -9.92 22.20 -0.91
CA PRO A 105 -9.12 22.89 -1.90
C PRO A 105 -10.02 23.60 -2.92
N LYS A 106 -9.45 24.53 -3.70
CA LYS A 106 -10.18 25.18 -4.79
C LYS A 106 -10.49 24.18 -5.90
N PRO A 107 -11.63 24.29 -6.60
CA PRO A 107 -12.00 23.35 -7.66
C PRO A 107 -10.98 23.31 -8.81
N SER A 108 -10.44 24.47 -9.19
CA SER A 108 -9.40 24.60 -10.22
C SER A 108 -8.06 23.97 -9.85
N SER A 109 -7.82 23.72 -8.56
CA SER A 109 -6.62 23.09 -8.03
C SER A 109 -6.97 21.96 -7.06
N ASN A 110 -7.96 21.14 -7.45
CA ASN A 110 -8.42 20.03 -6.61
C ASN A 110 -7.28 19.07 -6.28
N TRP A 111 -7.43 18.40 -5.14
CA TRP A 111 -6.46 17.44 -4.64
C TRP A 111 -6.80 16.02 -5.10
N GLY A 112 -5.75 15.22 -5.28
CA GLY A 112 -5.82 13.82 -5.65
C GLY A 112 -4.41 13.21 -5.60
N ILE A 113 -4.33 11.89 -5.66
CA ILE A 113 -3.07 11.16 -5.61
C ILE A 113 -2.39 11.26 -6.97
N GLU A 114 -1.13 11.70 -7.00
CA GLU A 114 -0.33 11.73 -8.22
C GLU A 114 0.24 10.36 -8.52
N VAL A 115 -0.14 9.79 -9.66
CA VAL A 115 0.35 8.49 -10.13
C VAL A 115 0.95 8.61 -11.51
N SER A 116 1.93 7.76 -11.79
CA SER A 116 2.53 7.69 -13.12
C SER A 116 1.49 7.23 -14.15
N LYS A 117 1.40 7.94 -15.27
CA LYS A 117 0.49 7.61 -16.36
C LYS A 117 1.03 6.39 -17.10
N HIS A 118 0.21 5.35 -17.17
CA HIS A 118 0.49 4.17 -17.98
C HIS A 118 -0.40 4.19 -19.24
N ASN A 119 0.11 3.67 -20.33
CA ASN A 119 -0.67 3.45 -21.54
C ASN A 119 -1.62 2.26 -21.31
N PRO A 120 -2.94 2.42 -21.47
CA PRO A 120 -3.89 1.35 -21.17
C PRO A 120 -3.74 0.12 -22.07
N ALA A 121 -3.23 0.27 -23.30
CA ALA A 121 -3.06 -0.84 -24.23
C ALA A 121 -1.77 -1.63 -24.00
N THR A 122 -0.70 -0.99 -23.51
CA THR A 122 0.62 -1.61 -23.39
C THR A 122 1.11 -1.78 -21.96
N GLY A 123 0.47 -1.12 -20.99
CA GLY A 123 0.92 -1.08 -19.59
C GLY A 123 2.22 -0.31 -19.35
N LYS A 124 2.82 0.31 -20.38
CA LYS A 124 4.09 1.04 -20.27
C LYS A 124 3.89 2.49 -19.81
N LEU A 125 4.91 3.05 -19.17
CA LEU A 125 4.93 4.47 -18.78
C LEU A 125 4.79 5.39 -19.99
N VAL A 126 4.00 6.45 -19.83
CA VAL A 126 3.85 7.50 -20.83
C VAL A 126 4.83 8.63 -20.51
N HIS A 127 5.77 8.88 -21.43
CA HIS A 127 6.75 9.95 -21.29
C HIS A 127 6.29 11.25 -21.97
N HIS A 128 6.78 12.37 -21.47
CA HIS A 128 6.73 13.69 -22.09
C HIS A 128 8.16 14.11 -22.41
N LEU A 129 8.40 14.52 -23.67
CA LEU A 129 9.73 14.89 -24.18
C LEU A 129 10.80 13.80 -23.90
N ASP A 130 10.41 12.53 -24.04
CA ASP A 130 11.24 11.32 -23.92
C ASP A 130 12.02 11.10 -22.61
N VAL A 131 11.88 11.96 -21.60
CA VAL A 131 12.59 11.82 -20.31
C VAL A 131 11.67 11.94 -19.10
N ILE A 132 10.56 12.68 -19.19
CA ILE A 132 9.71 12.98 -18.03
C ILE A 132 8.51 12.05 -18.01
N VAL A 133 8.37 11.21 -16.98
CA VAL A 133 7.16 10.41 -16.77
C VAL A 133 5.97 11.34 -16.53
N ARG A 134 4.92 11.21 -17.37
CA ARG A 134 3.68 11.96 -17.16
C ARG A 134 2.99 11.45 -15.90
N LYS A 135 2.53 12.37 -15.07
CA LYS A 135 1.68 12.06 -13.92
C LYS A 135 0.22 12.41 -14.20
N ILE A 136 -0.69 11.66 -13.60
CA ILE A 136 -2.13 11.97 -13.54
C ILE A 136 -2.55 12.02 -12.07
N LYS A 137 -3.65 12.74 -11.80
CA LYS A 137 -4.29 12.72 -10.48
C LYS A 137 -5.42 11.72 -10.48
N ILE A 138 -5.44 10.83 -9.51
CA ILE A 138 -6.56 9.91 -9.24
C ILE A 138 -7.20 10.25 -7.89
N ARG A 139 -8.44 9.81 -7.70
CA ARG A 139 -9.11 9.93 -6.40
C ARG A 139 -8.60 8.84 -5.47
N MET A 140 -8.40 9.21 -4.22
CA MET A 140 -8.23 8.25 -3.13
C MET A 140 -9.54 7.49 -2.92
N ARG A 141 -9.45 6.19 -2.61
CA ARG A 141 -10.61 5.37 -2.25
C ARG A 141 -11.32 5.95 -1.01
N GLY A 142 -12.59 5.57 -0.84
CA GLY A 142 -13.36 5.95 0.35
C GLY A 142 -12.75 5.40 1.64
N ALA A 143 -12.89 6.18 2.71
CA ALA A 143 -12.63 5.77 4.08
C ALA A 143 -13.80 4.93 4.63
N GLN A 144 -13.68 4.46 5.86
CA GLN A 144 -14.76 3.80 6.59
C GLN A 144 -14.88 4.37 8.00
N PHE A 145 -16.11 4.55 8.46
CA PHE A 145 -16.40 4.87 9.86
C PHE A 145 -16.18 3.64 10.75
N GLU A 146 -16.17 3.83 12.08
CA GLU A 146 -16.02 2.72 13.05
C GLU A 146 -17.11 1.65 12.91
N ASP A 147 -18.30 2.03 12.45
CA ASP A 147 -19.41 1.11 12.17
C ASP A 147 -19.30 0.44 10.77
N SER A 148 -18.12 0.53 10.13
CA SER A 148 -17.81 0.03 8.79
C SER A 148 -18.63 0.68 7.66
N LYS A 149 -19.38 1.76 7.94
CA LYS A 149 -20.07 2.48 6.87
C LYS A 149 -19.06 3.22 5.99
N PRO A 150 -19.27 3.29 4.67
CA PRO A 150 -18.39 4.05 3.79
C PRO A 150 -18.40 5.55 4.12
N GLN A 151 -17.21 6.14 4.20
CA GLN A 151 -17.00 7.59 4.25
C GLN A 151 -16.43 8.07 2.92
N THR A 152 -17.15 8.95 2.22
CA THR A 152 -16.64 9.58 1.01
C THR A 152 -15.63 10.67 1.35
N LEU A 153 -14.47 10.65 0.70
CA LEU A 153 -13.42 11.68 0.89
C LEU A 153 -13.57 12.88 -0.05
N TYR A 154 -14.45 12.74 -1.04
CA TYR A 154 -14.77 13.76 -2.03
C TYR A 154 -16.27 14.03 -1.94
N TYR A 155 -16.66 15.28 -2.15
CA TYR A 155 -18.06 15.64 -2.32
C TYR A 155 -18.62 14.91 -3.55
N PRO A 156 -19.91 14.53 -3.52
CA PRO A 156 -20.51 13.78 -4.60
C PRO A 156 -20.65 14.64 -5.85
N MET A 157 -20.84 14.01 -7.02
CA MET A 157 -20.93 14.75 -8.28
C MET A 157 -22.26 15.51 -8.43
N ASP A 158 -23.26 15.15 -7.63
CA ASP A 158 -24.58 15.77 -7.55
C ASP A 158 -24.73 16.72 -6.34
N ASP A 159 -23.61 17.20 -5.79
CA ASP A 159 -23.62 18.18 -4.69
C ASP A 159 -24.42 19.44 -5.08
N PRO A 160 -25.30 19.96 -4.20
CA PRO A 160 -26.07 21.18 -4.45
C PRO A 160 -25.20 22.41 -4.74
N ASN A 161 -23.96 22.42 -4.25
CA ASN A 161 -22.98 23.43 -4.58
C ASN A 161 -22.12 22.95 -5.77
N PRO A 162 -22.24 23.57 -6.96
CA PRO A 162 -21.45 23.18 -8.13
C PRO A 162 -19.94 23.28 -7.91
N ASP A 163 -19.49 24.20 -7.04
CA ASP A 163 -18.07 24.35 -6.73
C ASP A 163 -17.54 23.21 -5.87
N LEU A 164 -18.39 22.42 -5.21
CA LEU A 164 -17.95 21.29 -4.41
C LEU A 164 -17.97 19.97 -5.18
N GLN A 165 -18.67 19.88 -6.30
CA GLN A 165 -18.87 18.61 -7.01
C GLN A 165 -17.56 17.89 -7.32
N GLY A 166 -17.34 16.73 -6.71
CA GLY A 166 -16.12 15.93 -6.89
C GLY A 166 -14.84 16.52 -6.27
N VAL A 167 -14.95 17.59 -5.49
CA VAL A 167 -13.83 18.22 -4.77
C VAL A 167 -13.51 17.45 -3.51
N PHE A 168 -12.23 17.36 -3.17
CA PHE A 168 -11.77 16.71 -1.95
C PHE A 168 -12.23 17.49 -0.71
N LYS A 169 -12.73 16.81 0.33
CA LYS A 169 -13.33 17.46 1.51
C LYS A 169 -12.33 18.21 2.41
N GLY A 170 -11.05 17.82 2.38
CA GLY A 170 -10.08 18.30 3.35
C GLY A 170 -10.14 17.52 4.66
N MET A 171 -9.02 17.48 5.37
CA MET A 171 -8.87 16.68 6.58
C MET A 171 -9.78 17.12 7.73
N GLU A 172 -10.03 18.43 7.89
CA GLU A 172 -10.91 18.93 8.96
C GLU A 172 -12.34 18.41 8.78
N VAL A 173 -12.89 18.47 7.56
CA VAL A 173 -14.25 17.98 7.28
C VAL A 173 -14.32 16.47 7.46
N ILE A 174 -13.32 15.72 6.99
CA ILE A 174 -13.25 14.25 7.15
C ILE A 174 -13.26 13.86 8.63
N LEU A 175 -12.47 14.53 9.47
CA LEU A 175 -12.43 14.26 10.91
C LEU A 175 -13.71 14.72 11.61
N GLN A 176 -14.31 15.86 11.23
CA GLN A 176 -15.59 16.30 11.76
C GLN A 176 -16.72 15.31 11.47
N GLU A 177 -16.75 14.73 10.27
CA GLU A 177 -17.67 13.64 9.92
C GLU A 177 -17.44 12.39 10.77
N GLN A 178 -16.20 12.13 11.20
CA GLN A 178 -15.85 11.04 12.12
C GLN A 178 -16.13 11.38 13.59
N GLY A 179 -16.70 12.55 13.90
CA GLY A 179 -17.11 12.95 15.24
C GLY A 179 -16.10 13.80 16.01
N PHE A 180 -14.98 14.19 15.41
CA PHE A 180 -14.03 15.12 16.04
C PHE A 180 -14.61 16.53 16.07
N ILE A 181 -14.57 17.18 17.23
CA ILE A 181 -14.98 18.57 17.39
C ILE A 181 -13.78 19.51 17.34
N ASP A 182 -14.04 20.82 17.19
CA ASP A 182 -12.98 21.83 17.06
C ASP A 182 -11.99 21.83 18.24
N SER A 183 -12.44 21.46 19.45
CA SER A 183 -11.54 21.32 20.61
C SER A 183 -10.58 20.14 20.49
N ASP A 184 -10.96 19.07 19.81
CA ASP A 184 -10.11 17.89 19.57
C ASP A 184 -9.02 18.21 18.55
N LEU A 185 -9.25 19.23 17.72
CA LEU A 185 -8.28 19.74 16.75
C LEU A 185 -7.43 20.89 17.32
N CYS A 186 -7.37 21.01 18.65
CA CYS A 186 -6.56 21.99 19.38
C CYS A 186 -5.59 21.31 20.36
N ASP A 187 -4.48 21.96 20.66
CA ASP A 187 -3.56 21.53 21.72
C ASP A 187 -4.15 21.83 23.12
N LEU A 188 -3.46 21.37 24.17
CA LEU A 188 -3.83 21.60 25.57
C LEU A 188 -3.95 23.09 25.96
N LYS A 189 -3.48 24.01 25.11
CA LYS A 189 -3.55 25.46 25.30
C LYS A 189 -4.66 26.10 24.47
N GLY A 190 -5.50 25.30 23.81
CA GLY A 190 -6.60 25.75 22.96
C GLY A 190 -6.14 26.28 21.60
N LYS A 191 -4.88 26.03 21.20
CA LYS A 191 -4.36 26.46 19.89
C LYS A 191 -4.60 25.36 18.87
N LYS A 192 -5.16 25.73 17.71
CA LYS A 192 -5.35 24.78 16.59
C LYS A 192 -4.08 23.98 16.28
N LEU A 193 -4.23 22.67 16.17
CA LEU A 193 -3.17 21.76 15.80
C LEU A 193 -2.60 22.10 14.41
N LEU A 194 -1.31 21.85 14.26
CA LEU A 194 -0.65 21.88 12.97
C LEU A 194 -1.26 20.82 12.06
N VAL A 195 -1.24 21.07 10.75
CA VAL A 195 -1.64 20.05 9.75
C VAL A 195 -0.75 18.84 9.88
N GLN A 196 0.55 19.06 9.90
CA GLN A 196 1.57 18.03 9.98
C GLN A 196 2.75 18.51 10.83
N CYS A 197 3.40 17.55 11.50
CA CYS A 197 4.71 17.78 12.09
C CYS A 197 5.78 18.01 11.01
N ASN A 198 6.88 18.66 11.40
CA ASN A 198 7.98 18.94 10.49
C ASN A 198 8.49 17.65 9.84
N LYS A 199 8.56 17.63 8.49
CA LYS A 199 8.98 16.47 7.69
C LYS A 199 8.22 15.16 7.99
N PHE A 200 6.96 15.24 8.45
CA PHE A 200 6.16 14.07 8.87
C PHE A 200 6.83 13.24 9.98
N LYS A 201 7.60 13.90 10.86
CA LYS A 201 8.25 13.27 12.00
C LYS A 201 7.53 13.66 13.28
N CYS A 202 6.50 12.88 13.63
CA CYS A 202 5.85 12.96 14.92
C CYS A 202 6.75 12.33 16.00
N ALA A 203 6.66 12.82 17.24
CA ALA A 203 7.41 12.22 18.34
C ALA A 203 6.88 10.81 18.63
N PRO A 204 7.74 9.84 19.00
CA PRO A 204 7.30 8.48 19.29
C PRO A 204 6.23 8.45 20.39
N GLY A 205 5.14 7.73 20.16
CA GLY A 205 4.04 7.59 21.12
C GLY A 205 2.98 8.70 21.06
N GLU A 206 3.25 9.82 20.39
CA GLU A 206 2.30 10.92 20.25
C GLU A 206 1.27 10.64 19.15
N LYS A 207 0.01 10.39 19.56
CA LYS A 207 -1.07 10.04 18.63
C LYS A 207 -1.87 11.23 18.09
N GLU A 208 -1.76 12.38 18.73
CA GLU A 208 -2.65 13.53 18.49
C GLU A 208 -1.88 14.84 18.29
N CYS A 209 -0.57 14.75 17.99
CA CYS A 209 0.29 15.95 17.87
C CYS A 209 0.00 16.84 16.65
N CYS A 210 -0.68 16.31 15.61
CA CYS A 210 -1.08 17.05 14.42
C CYS A 210 -2.27 16.37 13.73
N ILE A 211 -2.98 17.11 12.88
CA ILE A 211 -4.18 16.62 12.16
C ILE A 211 -3.84 15.38 11.31
N CYS A 212 -2.68 15.35 10.65
CA CYS A 212 -2.21 14.17 9.91
C CYS A 212 -2.03 12.94 10.80
N GLN A 213 -1.57 13.12 12.05
CA GLN A 213 -1.35 12.00 12.96
C GLN A 213 -2.68 11.46 13.51
N ILE A 214 -3.63 12.35 13.81
CA ILE A 214 -4.99 11.97 14.22
C ILE A 214 -5.66 11.15 13.10
N LEU A 215 -5.61 11.66 11.87
CA LEU A 215 -6.19 10.97 10.71
C LEU A 215 -5.49 9.64 10.41
N TYR A 216 -4.15 9.60 10.47
CA TYR A 216 -3.39 8.36 10.27
C TYR A 216 -3.75 7.26 11.27
N ASN A 217 -4.09 7.65 12.50
CA ASN A 217 -4.45 6.72 13.57
C ASN A 217 -5.90 6.24 13.51
N GLN A 218 -6.71 6.73 12.57
CA GLN A 218 -8.03 6.17 12.30
C GLN A 218 -7.87 4.71 11.81
N PRO A 219 -8.73 3.77 12.23
CA PRO A 219 -8.55 2.34 11.97
C PRO A 219 -8.34 2.01 10.49
N ASP A 220 -9.12 2.62 9.60
CA ASP A 220 -9.09 2.39 8.16
C ASP A 220 -7.86 2.98 7.46
N PHE A 221 -7.32 4.11 7.96
CA PHE A 221 -6.07 4.69 7.48
C PHE A 221 -4.84 3.89 7.94
N ALA A 222 -4.87 3.37 9.17
CA ALA A 222 -3.75 2.63 9.75
C ALA A 222 -3.62 1.20 9.22
N GLN A 223 -4.73 0.57 8.84
CA GLN A 223 -4.82 -0.84 8.45
C GLN A 223 -4.85 -1.06 6.93
N ALA A 224 -4.40 -0.08 6.15
CA ALA A 224 -4.32 -0.22 4.70
C ALA A 224 -3.34 -1.36 4.33
N GLU A 225 -3.87 -2.43 3.73
CA GLU A 225 -3.07 -3.57 3.30
C GLU A 225 -2.20 -3.23 2.07
N SER A 226 -1.02 -3.84 2.00
CA SER A 226 -0.21 -3.85 0.79
C SER A 226 -0.83 -4.76 -0.27
N LEU A 227 -0.53 -4.52 -1.55
CA LEU A 227 -0.94 -5.39 -2.66
C LEU A 227 -0.49 -6.84 -2.44
N LEU A 228 0.66 -6.98 -1.77
CA LEU A 228 1.26 -8.25 -1.41
C LEU A 228 0.41 -9.02 -0.40
N GLU A 229 -0.03 -8.37 0.67
CA GLU A 229 -0.88 -8.96 1.70
C GLU A 229 -2.25 -9.34 1.12
N THR A 230 -2.87 -8.44 0.37
CA THR A 230 -4.16 -8.70 -0.28
C THR A 230 -4.08 -9.89 -1.23
N LEU A 231 -2.98 -10.07 -1.97
CA LEU A 231 -2.79 -11.22 -2.86
C LEU A 231 -2.69 -12.55 -2.09
N CYS A 232 -2.05 -12.56 -0.93
CA CYS A 232 -1.86 -13.76 -0.13
C CYS A 232 -3.10 -14.19 0.68
N GLN A 233 -4.07 -13.29 0.86
CA GLN A 233 -5.33 -13.55 1.56
C GLN A 233 -6.47 -14.03 0.64
N ALA A 234 -6.33 -13.85 -0.67
CA ALA A 234 -7.32 -14.23 -1.68
C ALA A 234 -7.35 -15.74 -1.95
#